data_AF-A0A1Q8RZI8-F1
#
_entry.id   AF-A0A1Q8RZI8-F1
#
_cell.length_a   1.000
_cell.length_b   1.000
_cell.length_c   1.000
_cell.angle_alpha   90.00
_cell.angle_beta   90.00
_cell.angle_gamma   90.00
#
_symmetry.space_group_name_H-M   'P 1'
#
loop_
_entity.id
_entity.type
_entity.pdbx_description
1 polymer ?
#
loop_
_entity_poly.entity_id
_entity_poly.type
_entity_poly.pdbx_seq_one_letter_code
_entity_poly.pdbx_strand_id
1 'polypeptide(L)'
;MAKIFLTGATGYIGGTVLSLLAKSHPEYAVRALVRDSSKGETVTDAFPKVEVVNGDLDDADVLTGEASDADVVLNLASTSHLKSVWTIHKAIASRSAKEAAHWIQISGASALAAAELADEDHIPGSGSDVIFNDLAGIAELRSFIQKHPSRAVDNYVLNVAVDEPAVNTALVFPPIIYGKGLGPSNQRSVQIPELVRATLERKRGLQVGKGLSRWGNVHIEDVGQLIVRLVEKAVEAKDEGEVWNQNGLYLTGVGEITFGEISELVATEAAKKGLIPTDDVDEIGPEEADSVLPHGTVLYGTNARSEALRGKEVLGWTPTEESLQDEIPRTVVSEARA
;
A
#
# COMPACT_ATOMS: atom_id res chain seq x y z
N MET A 1 -14.89 -23.01 -6.67
CA MET A 1 -13.61 -22.64 -6.04
C MET A 1 -13.23 -21.32 -6.65
N ALA A 2 -13.05 -20.27 -5.85
CA ALA A 2 -12.66 -18.96 -6.38
C ALA A 2 -11.24 -19.01 -6.91
N LYS A 3 -11.03 -18.49 -8.11
CA LYS A 3 -9.73 -18.34 -8.75
C LYS A 3 -9.20 -16.94 -8.51
N ILE A 4 -8.03 -16.83 -7.91
CA ILE A 4 -7.39 -15.57 -7.57
C ILE A 4 -6.11 -15.44 -8.40
N PHE A 5 -5.99 -14.38 -9.19
CA PHE A 5 -4.73 -14.03 -9.83
C PHE A 5 -4.06 -12.91 -9.03
N LEU A 6 -2.84 -13.16 -8.54
CA LEU A 6 -2.10 -12.24 -7.68
C LEU A 6 -0.79 -11.79 -8.35
N THR A 7 -0.64 -10.48 -8.55
CA THR A 7 0.67 -9.88 -8.84
C THR A 7 1.31 -9.37 -7.54
N GLY A 8 2.63 -9.48 -7.44
CA GLY A 8 3.36 -8.96 -6.28
C GLY A 8 3.40 -9.90 -5.07
N ALA A 9 3.19 -11.19 -5.28
CA ALA A 9 3.25 -12.23 -4.23
C ALA A 9 4.58 -12.29 -3.45
N THR A 10 5.68 -11.84 -4.05
CA THR A 10 6.99 -11.77 -3.39
C THR A 10 7.28 -10.39 -2.75
N GLY A 11 6.34 -9.45 -2.87
CA GLY A 11 6.41 -8.11 -2.30
C GLY A 11 5.87 -8.05 -0.87
N TYR A 12 6.00 -6.90 -0.24
CA TYR A 12 5.64 -6.69 1.17
C TYR A 12 4.12 -6.84 1.42
N ILE A 13 3.30 -6.14 0.63
CA ILE A 13 1.83 -6.23 0.69
C ILE A 13 1.35 -7.57 0.11
N GLY A 14 1.70 -7.88 -1.13
CA GLY A 14 1.20 -9.08 -1.80
C GLY A 14 1.61 -10.38 -1.12
N GLY A 15 2.82 -10.46 -0.54
CA GLY A 15 3.25 -11.61 0.24
C GLY A 15 2.47 -11.78 1.54
N THR A 16 2.13 -10.68 2.21
CA THR A 16 1.29 -10.72 3.42
C THR A 16 -0.14 -11.14 3.07
N VAL A 17 -0.72 -10.57 2.01
CA VAL A 17 -2.05 -10.97 1.50
C VAL A 17 -2.06 -12.45 1.13
N LEU A 18 -1.04 -12.95 0.42
CA LEU A 18 -0.93 -14.36 0.07
C LEU A 18 -0.90 -15.26 1.31
N SER A 19 -0.11 -14.89 2.32
CA SER A 19 -0.03 -15.65 3.58
C SER A 19 -1.38 -15.70 4.30
N LEU A 20 -2.11 -14.59 4.33
CA LEU A 20 -3.43 -14.52 4.96
C LEU A 20 -4.45 -15.34 4.19
N LEU A 21 -4.52 -15.22 2.86
CA LEU A 21 -5.41 -16.01 2.00
C LEU A 21 -5.13 -17.52 2.12
N ALA A 22 -3.86 -17.93 2.07
CA ALA A 22 -3.48 -19.34 2.20
C ALA A 22 -3.89 -19.94 3.56
N LYS A 23 -3.93 -19.10 4.61
CA LYS A 23 -4.33 -19.49 5.97
C LYS A 23 -5.85 -19.51 6.16
N SER A 24 -6.55 -18.44 5.74
CA SER A 24 -7.99 -18.27 6.00
C SER A 24 -8.88 -18.92 4.92
N HIS A 25 -8.39 -18.99 3.68
CA HIS A 25 -9.10 -19.56 2.53
C HIS A 25 -8.24 -20.58 1.77
N PRO A 26 -7.84 -21.70 2.40
CA PRO A 26 -7.08 -22.75 1.74
C PRO A 26 -7.85 -23.46 0.61
N GLU A 27 -9.13 -23.13 0.43
CA GLU A 27 -10.01 -23.53 -0.66
C GLU A 27 -9.93 -22.61 -1.88
N TYR A 28 -9.30 -21.42 -1.82
CA TYR A 28 -9.12 -20.56 -3.00
C TYR A 28 -7.93 -21.03 -3.83
N ALA A 29 -8.10 -21.04 -5.16
CA ALA A 29 -7.03 -21.36 -6.09
C ALA A 29 -6.26 -20.07 -6.40
N VAL A 30 -5.08 -19.91 -5.81
CA VAL A 30 -4.24 -18.72 -6.03
C VAL A 30 -3.17 -19.01 -7.07
N ARG A 31 -3.17 -18.21 -8.14
CA ARG A 31 -2.13 -18.17 -9.17
C ARG A 31 -1.31 -16.89 -8.98
N ALA A 32 -0.04 -17.05 -8.64
CA ALA A 32 0.83 -15.95 -8.24
C ALA A 32 1.87 -15.65 -9.33
N LEU A 33 1.83 -14.43 -9.89
CA LEU A 33 2.82 -13.96 -10.85
C LEU A 33 4.15 -13.70 -10.13
N VAL A 34 5.21 -14.36 -10.57
CA VAL A 34 6.56 -14.18 -10.05
C VAL A 34 7.56 -14.04 -11.20
N ARG A 35 8.32 -12.95 -11.18
CA ARG A 35 9.35 -12.65 -12.20
C ARG A 35 10.61 -13.49 -12.05
N ASP A 36 10.94 -13.86 -10.81
CA ASP A 36 12.19 -14.54 -10.46
C ASP A 36 11.89 -15.98 -10.04
N SER A 37 12.34 -16.97 -10.81
CA SER A 37 12.08 -18.39 -10.54
C SER A 37 12.54 -18.84 -9.15
N SER A 38 13.65 -18.30 -8.63
CA SER A 38 14.16 -18.63 -7.29
C SER A 38 13.23 -18.15 -6.18
N LYS A 39 12.62 -16.97 -6.36
CA LYS A 39 11.56 -16.49 -5.46
C LYS A 39 10.27 -17.27 -5.65
N GLY A 40 10.03 -17.81 -6.85
CA GLY A 40 8.94 -18.74 -7.13
C GLY A 40 9.03 -19.99 -6.28
N GLU A 41 10.20 -20.62 -6.21
CA GLU A 41 10.45 -21.78 -5.33
C GLU A 41 10.17 -21.45 -3.87
N THR A 42 10.61 -20.28 -3.40
CA THR A 42 10.35 -19.80 -2.03
C THR A 42 8.86 -19.65 -1.73
N VAL A 43 8.05 -19.22 -2.72
CA VAL A 43 6.59 -19.15 -2.60
C VAL A 43 5.97 -20.55 -2.58
N THR A 44 6.41 -21.46 -3.45
CA THR A 44 5.92 -22.84 -3.49
C THR A 44 6.24 -23.61 -2.20
N ASP A 45 7.44 -23.45 -1.65
CA ASP A 45 7.86 -24.10 -0.41
C ASP A 45 7.01 -23.63 0.79
N ALA A 46 6.73 -22.32 0.86
CA ALA A 46 5.91 -21.75 1.92
C ALA A 46 4.42 -22.08 1.74
N PHE A 47 3.94 -22.15 0.49
CA PHE A 47 2.53 -22.33 0.16
C PHE A 47 2.34 -23.38 -0.95
N PRO A 48 2.35 -24.69 -0.62
CA PRO A 48 2.33 -25.77 -1.62
C PRO A 48 1.08 -25.82 -2.52
N LYS A 49 0.01 -25.11 -2.15
CA LYS A 49 -1.23 -25.00 -2.94
C LYS A 49 -1.26 -23.81 -3.89
N VAL A 50 -0.28 -22.92 -3.81
CA VAL A 50 -0.17 -21.74 -4.67
C VAL A 50 0.52 -22.14 -5.96
N GLU A 51 -0.09 -21.82 -7.08
CA GLU A 51 0.48 -22.06 -8.40
C GLU A 51 1.29 -20.85 -8.84
N VAL A 52 2.60 -21.03 -9.02
CA VAL A 52 3.49 -19.95 -9.49
C VAL A 52 3.36 -19.81 -11.00
N VAL A 53 3.10 -18.59 -11.45
CA VAL A 53 3.10 -18.20 -12.86
C VAL A 53 4.36 -17.40 -13.14
N ASN A 54 5.26 -17.93 -13.96
CA ASN A 54 6.49 -17.22 -14.31
C ASN A 54 6.20 -16.14 -15.35
N GLY A 55 6.58 -14.90 -15.03
CA GLY A 55 6.42 -13.73 -15.89
C GLY A 55 6.52 -12.43 -15.10
N ASP A 56 6.45 -11.30 -15.80
CA ASP A 56 6.46 -9.97 -15.21
C ASP A 56 5.29 -9.11 -15.68
N LEU A 57 5.30 -7.83 -15.27
CA LEU A 57 4.21 -6.90 -15.57
C LEU A 57 4.19 -6.45 -17.03
N ASP A 58 5.24 -6.72 -17.81
CA ASP A 58 5.36 -6.44 -19.23
C ASP A 58 4.89 -7.60 -20.13
N ASP A 59 4.76 -8.81 -19.58
CA ASP A 59 4.30 -10.03 -20.25
C ASP A 59 2.78 -10.02 -20.50
N ALA A 60 2.36 -9.30 -21.54
CA ALA A 60 0.95 -9.07 -21.83
C ALA A 60 0.14 -10.36 -22.07
N ASP A 61 0.73 -11.38 -22.70
CA ASP A 61 0.06 -12.66 -22.97
C ASP A 61 -0.23 -13.42 -21.67
N VAL A 62 0.74 -13.45 -20.75
CA VAL A 62 0.58 -14.06 -19.42
C VAL A 62 -0.49 -13.32 -18.64
N LEU A 63 -0.37 -11.99 -18.51
CA LEU A 63 -1.36 -11.18 -17.80
C LEU A 63 -2.77 -11.35 -18.38
N THR A 64 -2.90 -11.44 -19.70
CA THR A 64 -4.21 -11.64 -20.35
C THR A 64 -4.81 -12.98 -20.00
N GLY A 65 -4.05 -14.07 -20.14
CA GLY A 65 -4.54 -15.42 -19.83
C GLY A 65 -4.96 -15.56 -18.37
N GLU A 66 -4.12 -15.08 -17.45
CA GLU A 66 -4.36 -15.21 -16.01
C GLU A 66 -5.52 -14.32 -15.52
N ALA A 67 -5.58 -13.07 -15.97
CA ALA A 67 -6.64 -12.15 -15.55
C ALA A 67 -8.01 -12.51 -16.15
N SER A 68 -8.04 -13.05 -17.38
CA SER A 68 -9.29 -13.52 -17.99
C SER A 68 -9.87 -14.78 -17.31
N ASP A 69 -9.03 -15.63 -16.69
CA ASP A 69 -9.48 -16.85 -16.01
C ASP A 69 -9.82 -16.65 -14.52
N ALA A 70 -9.35 -15.56 -13.89
CA ALA A 70 -9.48 -15.34 -12.45
C ALA A 70 -10.79 -14.66 -12.03
N ASP A 71 -11.49 -15.16 -11.02
CA ASP A 71 -12.67 -14.49 -10.45
C ASP A 71 -12.31 -13.15 -9.77
N VAL A 72 -11.12 -13.10 -9.17
CA VAL A 72 -10.56 -11.91 -8.51
C VAL A 72 -9.12 -11.69 -8.95
N VAL A 73 -8.83 -10.49 -9.44
CA VAL A 73 -7.48 -10.04 -9.76
C VAL A 73 -6.97 -9.10 -8.68
N LEU A 74 -5.86 -9.48 -8.05
CA LEU A 74 -5.13 -8.70 -7.06
C LEU A 74 -3.88 -8.12 -7.72
N ASN A 75 -3.94 -6.85 -8.15
CA ASN A 75 -2.79 -6.17 -8.74
C ASN A 75 -2.03 -5.38 -7.66
N LEU A 76 -1.14 -6.06 -6.93
CA LEU A 76 -0.45 -5.53 -5.75
C LEU A 76 1.05 -5.28 -5.98
N ALA A 77 1.54 -5.45 -7.21
CA ALA A 77 2.97 -5.36 -7.54
C ALA A 77 3.50 -3.92 -7.71
N SER A 78 2.66 -2.99 -8.18
CA SER A 78 3.07 -1.62 -8.52
C SER A 78 1.89 -0.65 -8.53
N THR A 79 2.16 0.59 -8.14
CA THR A 79 1.22 1.73 -8.16
C THR A 79 1.35 2.59 -9.41
N SER A 80 2.35 2.36 -10.26
CA SER A 80 2.69 3.24 -11.40
C SER A 80 2.81 2.52 -12.75
N HIS A 81 2.63 1.20 -12.78
CA HIS A 81 2.81 0.40 -13.98
C HIS A 81 1.54 0.36 -14.88
N LEU A 82 1.33 1.42 -15.66
CA LEU A 82 0.13 1.56 -16.52
C LEU A 82 -0.09 0.41 -17.51
N LYS A 83 0.98 -0.16 -18.08
CA LYS A 83 0.84 -1.20 -19.10
C LYS A 83 0.17 -2.45 -18.55
N SER A 84 0.49 -2.88 -17.33
CA SER A 84 -0.16 -4.05 -16.71
C SER A 84 -1.61 -3.76 -16.36
N VAL A 85 -1.89 -2.55 -15.85
CA VAL A 85 -3.25 -2.05 -15.56
C VAL A 85 -4.12 -2.08 -16.82
N TRP A 86 -3.60 -1.62 -17.96
CA TRP A 86 -4.30 -1.67 -19.25
C TRP A 86 -4.55 -3.10 -19.73
N THR A 87 -3.56 -3.98 -19.62
CA THR A 87 -3.69 -5.38 -20.02
C THR A 87 -4.71 -6.10 -19.16
N ILE A 88 -4.65 -5.94 -17.84
CA ILE A 88 -5.61 -6.53 -16.88
C ILE A 88 -7.03 -6.05 -17.19
N HIS A 89 -7.23 -4.74 -17.38
CA HIS A 89 -8.54 -4.21 -17.72
C HIS A 89 -9.08 -4.82 -19.02
N LYS A 90 -8.29 -4.83 -20.11
CA LYS A 90 -8.72 -5.44 -21.39
C LYS A 90 -9.06 -6.93 -21.25
N ALA A 91 -8.23 -7.67 -20.52
CA ALA A 91 -8.43 -9.09 -20.28
C ALA A 91 -9.74 -9.37 -19.55
N ILE A 92 -10.03 -8.58 -18.50
CA ILE A 92 -11.26 -8.69 -17.72
C ILE A 92 -12.48 -8.24 -18.55
N ALA A 93 -12.42 -7.09 -19.21
CA ALA A 93 -13.52 -6.53 -20.00
C ALA A 93 -13.89 -7.41 -21.20
N SER A 94 -12.94 -8.19 -21.74
CA SER A 94 -13.18 -9.11 -22.86
C SER A 94 -13.89 -10.41 -22.46
N ARG A 95 -14.13 -10.65 -21.16
CA ARG A 95 -14.83 -11.85 -20.68
C ARG A 95 -16.28 -11.84 -21.15
N SER A 96 -16.83 -13.03 -21.42
CA SER A 96 -18.26 -13.14 -21.69
C SER A 96 -19.04 -12.60 -20.50
N ALA A 97 -20.02 -11.72 -20.74
CA ALA A 97 -20.79 -10.93 -19.76
C ALA A 97 -21.57 -11.71 -18.67
N LYS A 98 -21.33 -13.01 -18.50
CA LYS A 98 -22.05 -13.87 -17.55
C LYS A 98 -21.41 -13.96 -16.16
N GLU A 99 -20.18 -13.49 -15.97
CA GLU A 99 -19.49 -13.56 -14.67
C GLU A 99 -18.81 -12.22 -14.35
N ALA A 100 -19.24 -11.57 -13.26
CA ALA A 100 -18.62 -10.34 -12.78
C ALA A 100 -17.20 -10.65 -12.30
N ALA A 101 -16.24 -9.87 -12.78
CA ALA A 101 -14.84 -9.98 -12.38
C ALA A 101 -14.49 -8.83 -11.44
N HIS A 102 -13.71 -9.15 -10.40
CA HIS A 102 -13.33 -8.19 -9.38
C HIS A 102 -11.84 -7.86 -9.50
N TRP A 103 -11.51 -6.59 -9.47
CA TRP A 103 -10.15 -6.10 -9.60
C TRP A 103 -9.80 -5.19 -8.43
N ILE A 104 -8.90 -5.67 -7.58
CA ILE A 104 -8.35 -4.90 -6.46
C ILE A 104 -6.97 -4.40 -6.88
N GLN A 105 -6.83 -3.07 -6.92
CA GLN A 105 -5.65 -2.35 -7.34
C GLN A 105 -5.02 -1.67 -6.13
N ILE A 106 -3.72 -1.88 -5.93
CA ILE A 106 -2.96 -1.13 -4.93
C ILE A 106 -2.64 0.28 -5.43
N SER A 107 -2.83 1.27 -4.56
CA SER A 107 -2.36 2.64 -4.70
C SER A 107 -1.47 2.98 -3.49
N GLY A 108 -1.38 4.25 -3.11
CA GLY A 108 -0.69 4.68 -1.89
C GLY A 108 -1.11 6.07 -1.48
N ALA A 109 -1.00 6.38 -0.19
CA ALA A 109 -1.48 7.65 0.38
C ALA A 109 -0.73 8.88 -0.13
N SER A 110 0.38 8.73 -0.87
CA SER A 110 0.95 9.81 -1.70
C SER A 110 -0.07 10.41 -2.68
N ALA A 111 -1.16 9.70 -3.01
CA ALA A 111 -2.30 10.25 -3.73
C ALA A 111 -2.93 11.44 -3.00
N LEU A 112 -2.96 11.43 -1.66
CA LEU A 112 -3.52 12.50 -0.83
C LEU A 112 -2.61 13.72 -0.75
N ALA A 113 -1.30 13.50 -0.96
CA ALA A 113 -0.29 14.56 -1.05
C ALA A 113 -0.20 15.19 -2.46
N ALA A 114 -1.02 14.77 -3.43
CA ALA A 114 -0.85 15.13 -4.84
C ALA A 114 -0.94 16.64 -5.12
N ALA A 115 -1.70 17.39 -4.32
CA ALA A 115 -1.73 18.85 -4.40
C ALA A 115 -0.44 19.49 -3.91
N GLU A 116 0.09 19.06 -2.76
CA GLU A 116 1.38 19.54 -2.25
C GLU A 116 2.52 19.19 -3.21
N LEU A 117 2.48 18.02 -3.84
CA LEU A 117 3.47 17.60 -4.84
C LEU A 117 3.39 18.37 -6.16
N ALA A 118 2.26 19.00 -6.45
CA ALA A 118 2.06 19.80 -7.65
C ALA A 118 2.26 21.31 -7.40
N ASP A 119 2.44 21.71 -6.14
CA ASP A 119 2.62 23.09 -5.71
C ASP A 119 4.11 23.40 -5.56
N GLU A 120 4.64 24.27 -6.41
CA GLU A 120 6.05 24.70 -6.36
C GLU A 120 6.37 25.53 -5.10
N ASP A 121 5.34 26.10 -4.46
CA ASP A 121 5.46 26.88 -3.23
C ASP A 121 5.30 26.03 -1.96
N HIS A 122 5.04 24.71 -2.09
CA HIS A 122 4.94 23.81 -0.94
C HIS A 122 6.24 23.83 -0.14
N ILE A 123 6.13 23.92 1.19
CA ILE A 123 7.26 23.89 2.10
C ILE A 123 7.35 22.49 2.71
N PRO A 124 8.35 21.66 2.33
CA PRO A 124 8.49 20.31 2.88
C PRO A 124 8.64 20.32 4.40
N GLY A 125 7.90 19.45 5.08
CA GLY A 125 7.88 19.38 6.53
C GLY A 125 6.91 20.35 7.20
N SER A 126 6.14 21.12 6.43
CA SER A 126 5.01 21.90 6.96
C SER A 126 3.80 21.01 7.22
N GLY A 127 2.96 21.41 8.18
CA GLY A 127 1.71 20.72 8.50
C GLY A 127 0.56 21.17 7.59
N SER A 128 -0.44 20.31 7.45
CA SER A 128 -1.67 20.59 6.69
C SER A 128 -2.90 20.21 7.50
N ASP A 129 -3.96 21.00 7.37
CA ASP A 129 -5.28 20.73 7.97
C ASP A 129 -6.21 19.92 7.05
N VAL A 130 -5.78 19.61 5.83
CA VAL A 130 -6.57 18.83 4.87
C VAL A 130 -6.60 17.36 5.30
N ILE A 131 -7.81 16.83 5.49
CA ILE A 131 -8.06 15.43 5.86
C ILE A 131 -9.10 14.86 4.90
N PHE A 132 -8.80 13.73 4.28
CA PHE A 132 -9.73 13.01 3.41
C PHE A 132 -10.49 11.93 4.18
N ASN A 133 -11.71 11.60 3.77
CA ASN A 133 -12.41 10.41 4.27
C ASN A 133 -13.07 9.65 3.10
N ASP A 134 -13.13 8.33 3.22
CA ASP A 134 -13.56 7.41 2.15
C ASP A 134 -15.02 6.94 2.27
N LEU A 135 -15.79 7.55 3.17
CA LEU A 135 -17.21 7.26 3.34
C LEU A 135 -18.08 8.42 2.86
N ALA A 136 -18.26 9.46 3.67
CA ALA A 136 -19.06 10.63 3.30
C ALA A 136 -18.34 11.53 2.27
N GLY A 137 -17.01 11.54 2.30
CA GLY A 137 -16.12 12.34 1.45
C GLY A 137 -15.63 11.61 0.19
N ILE A 138 -16.12 10.42 -0.12
CA ILE A 138 -15.59 9.60 -1.24
C ILE A 138 -15.65 10.32 -2.59
N ALA A 139 -16.69 11.13 -2.83
CA ALA A 139 -16.82 11.92 -4.06
C ALA A 139 -15.76 13.03 -4.14
N GLU A 140 -15.44 13.67 -3.01
CA GLU A 140 -14.39 14.67 -2.91
C GLU A 140 -13.01 14.03 -3.09
N LEU A 141 -12.74 12.90 -2.45
CA LEU A 141 -11.52 12.13 -2.63
C LEU A 141 -11.29 11.75 -4.10
N ARG A 142 -12.32 11.24 -4.78
CA ARG A 142 -12.26 10.93 -6.21
C ARG A 142 -12.00 12.16 -7.05
N SER A 143 -12.74 13.25 -6.81
CA SER A 143 -12.56 14.53 -7.53
C SER A 143 -11.14 15.09 -7.34
N PHE A 144 -10.58 14.95 -6.13
CA PHE A 144 -9.22 15.35 -5.82
C PHE A 144 -8.21 14.56 -6.65
N ILE A 145 -8.26 13.22 -6.62
CA ILE A 145 -7.35 12.37 -7.42
C ILE A 145 -7.42 12.72 -8.92
N GLN A 146 -8.63 12.95 -9.44
CA GLN A 146 -8.88 13.32 -10.84
C GLN A 146 -8.25 14.65 -11.26
N LYS A 147 -7.99 15.57 -10.34
CA LYS A 147 -7.30 16.84 -10.62
C LYS A 147 -5.79 16.67 -10.81
N HIS A 148 -5.23 15.51 -10.48
CA HIS A 148 -3.78 15.27 -10.51
C HIS A 148 -3.41 14.16 -11.50
N PRO A 149 -3.07 14.51 -12.77
CA PRO A 149 -2.72 13.54 -13.81
C PRO A 149 -1.50 12.65 -13.47
N SER A 150 -0.65 13.09 -12.55
CA SER A 150 0.45 12.28 -12.00
C SER A 150 -0.03 10.98 -11.35
N ARG A 151 -1.30 10.92 -10.91
CA ARG A 151 -1.97 9.72 -10.39
C ARG A 151 -2.53 8.87 -11.53
N ALA A 152 -1.70 8.55 -12.53
CA ALA A 152 -2.17 8.00 -13.79
C ALA A 152 -2.85 6.63 -13.67
N VAL A 153 -2.33 5.73 -12.83
CA VAL A 153 -2.96 4.42 -12.55
C VAL A 153 -4.28 4.60 -11.82
N ASP A 154 -4.31 5.42 -10.77
CA ASP A 154 -5.53 5.69 -10.00
C ASP A 154 -6.63 6.26 -10.90
N ASN A 155 -6.29 7.28 -11.69
CA ASN A 155 -7.22 7.90 -12.64
C ASN A 155 -7.71 6.93 -13.72
N TYR A 156 -6.85 6.02 -14.18
CA TYR A 156 -7.27 4.98 -15.12
C TYR A 156 -8.31 4.05 -14.49
N VAL A 157 -8.07 3.55 -13.28
CA VAL A 157 -9.00 2.66 -12.58
C VAL A 157 -10.31 3.40 -12.25
N LEU A 158 -10.24 4.67 -11.86
CA LEU A 158 -11.44 5.50 -11.65
C LEU A 158 -12.27 5.68 -12.92
N ASN A 159 -11.64 5.79 -14.10
CA ASN A 159 -12.36 5.85 -15.36
C ASN A 159 -13.00 4.49 -15.71
N VAL A 160 -12.29 3.38 -15.50
CA VAL A 160 -12.86 2.02 -15.68
C VAL A 160 -14.12 1.84 -14.83
N ALA A 161 -14.09 2.28 -13.56
CA ALA A 161 -15.24 2.22 -12.66
C ALA A 161 -16.49 2.96 -13.16
N VAL A 162 -16.32 3.94 -14.06
CA VAL A 162 -17.42 4.72 -14.66
C VAL A 162 -17.83 4.14 -16.01
N ASP A 163 -16.85 3.85 -16.86
CA ASP A 163 -17.07 3.48 -18.26
C ASP A 163 -17.47 2.01 -18.42
N GLU A 164 -17.01 1.14 -17.51
CA GLU A 164 -17.18 -0.32 -17.57
C GLU A 164 -17.76 -0.86 -16.24
N PRO A 165 -19.03 -0.56 -15.90
CA PRO A 165 -19.63 -0.90 -14.60
C PRO A 165 -19.73 -2.41 -14.34
N ALA A 166 -19.47 -3.26 -15.33
CA ALA A 166 -19.36 -4.71 -15.18
C ALA A 166 -18.00 -5.17 -14.60
N VAL A 167 -16.99 -4.29 -14.59
CA VAL A 167 -15.66 -4.54 -14.01
C VAL A 167 -15.63 -3.95 -12.61
N ASN A 168 -15.85 -4.78 -11.59
CA ASN A 168 -15.91 -4.34 -10.21
C ASN A 168 -14.51 -3.98 -9.68
N THR A 169 -14.23 -2.68 -9.54
CA THR A 169 -12.91 -2.20 -9.12
C THR A 169 -12.86 -1.76 -7.66
N ALA A 170 -11.71 -1.94 -7.00
CA ALA A 170 -11.40 -1.33 -5.72
C ALA A 170 -9.95 -0.81 -5.71
N LEU A 171 -9.75 0.44 -5.29
CA LEU A 171 -8.46 1.09 -5.05
C LEU A 171 -8.19 1.16 -3.55
N VAL A 172 -7.04 0.62 -3.13
CA VAL A 172 -6.61 0.64 -1.72
C VAL A 172 -5.43 1.61 -1.58
N PHE A 173 -5.50 2.52 -0.60
CA PHE A 173 -4.50 3.57 -0.36
C PHE A 173 -3.83 3.40 1.01
N PRO A 174 -2.83 2.52 1.13
CA PRO A 174 -2.02 2.43 2.34
C PRO A 174 -1.17 3.69 2.56
N PRO A 175 -1.11 4.22 3.79
CA PRO A 175 -0.21 5.30 4.15
C PRO A 175 1.15 4.73 4.59
N ILE A 176 1.73 5.17 5.72
CA ILE A 176 2.92 4.51 6.26
C ILE A 176 2.56 3.08 6.65
N ILE A 177 3.12 2.10 5.94
CA ILE A 177 2.95 0.69 6.28
C ILE A 177 4.13 0.24 7.13
N TYR A 178 3.86 -0.31 8.31
CA TYR A 178 4.86 -0.80 9.26
C TYR A 178 4.61 -2.24 9.70
N GLY A 179 5.55 -2.77 10.47
CA GLY A 179 5.53 -4.15 10.96
C GLY A 179 6.24 -5.14 10.04
N LYS A 180 6.41 -6.37 10.51
CA LYS A 180 7.07 -7.43 9.74
C LYS A 180 6.06 -8.10 8.82
N GLY A 181 6.36 -8.15 7.52
CA GLY A 181 5.50 -8.82 6.54
C GLY A 181 5.45 -10.33 6.75
N LEU A 182 4.33 -10.96 6.38
CA LEU A 182 4.11 -12.40 6.56
C LEU A 182 4.56 -13.25 5.37
N GLY A 183 4.78 -12.63 4.21
CA GLY A 183 5.23 -13.33 3.01
C GLY A 183 6.65 -13.90 3.16
N PRO A 184 7.02 -14.93 2.38
CA PRO A 184 8.31 -15.62 2.53
C PRO A 184 9.48 -14.89 1.86
N SER A 185 9.23 -13.77 1.16
CA SER A 185 10.23 -12.96 0.48
C SER A 185 10.44 -11.60 1.16
N ASN A 186 9.93 -10.50 0.60
CA ASN A 186 10.13 -9.18 1.21
C ASN A 186 9.22 -9.01 2.45
N GLN A 187 9.84 -8.87 3.62
CA GLN A 187 9.16 -8.65 4.90
C GLN A 187 9.42 -7.27 5.50
N ARG A 188 10.17 -6.41 4.80
CA ARG A 188 10.64 -5.11 5.31
C ARG A 188 9.88 -3.97 4.64
N SER A 189 9.41 -3.01 5.45
CA SER A 189 8.86 -1.73 4.98
C SER A 189 9.95 -0.75 4.54
N VAL A 190 9.56 0.48 4.17
CA VAL A 190 10.49 1.49 3.64
C VAL A 190 10.69 2.65 4.60
N GLN A 191 9.65 3.45 4.88
CA GLN A 191 9.81 4.75 5.52
C GLN A 191 10.48 4.69 6.92
N ILE A 192 9.95 3.88 7.83
CA ILE A 192 10.50 3.81 9.19
C ILE A 192 11.90 3.17 9.20
N PRO A 193 12.15 2.03 8.53
CA PRO A 193 13.49 1.47 8.45
C PRO A 193 14.53 2.39 7.82
N GLU A 194 14.20 3.12 6.76
CA GLU A 194 15.14 4.05 6.12
C GLU A 194 15.44 5.27 7.00
N LEU A 195 14.46 5.80 7.74
CA LEU A 195 14.69 6.86 8.72
C LEU A 195 15.59 6.40 9.86
N VAL A 196 15.39 5.17 10.35
CA VAL A 196 16.26 4.55 11.35
C VAL A 196 17.68 4.40 10.79
N ARG A 197 17.84 3.83 9.59
CA ARG A 197 19.15 3.68 8.94
C ARG A 197 19.88 5.01 8.83
N ALA A 198 19.23 6.04 8.29
CA ALA A 198 19.81 7.37 8.16
C ALA A 198 20.19 7.98 9.52
N THR A 199 19.36 7.81 10.55
CA THR A 199 19.66 8.27 11.92
C THR A 199 20.90 7.56 12.51
N LEU A 200 21.00 6.25 12.33
CA LEU A 200 22.11 5.43 12.83
C LEU A 200 23.44 5.74 12.10
N GLU A 201 23.38 5.99 10.79
CA GLU A 201 24.53 6.38 9.96
C GLU A 201 25.03 7.78 10.33
N ARG A 202 24.11 8.75 10.49
CA ARG A 202 24.42 10.14 10.90
C ARG A 202 24.85 10.28 12.35
N LYS A 203 24.55 9.28 13.19
CA LYS A 203 24.72 9.34 14.65
C LYS A 203 23.88 10.44 15.31
N ARG A 204 22.77 10.84 14.69
CA ARG A 204 21.87 11.91 15.14
C ARG A 204 20.55 11.81 14.38
N GLY A 205 19.43 12.15 15.04
CA GLY A 205 18.13 12.17 14.40
C GLY A 205 18.04 13.23 13.30
N LEU A 206 17.08 13.07 12.39
CA LEU A 206 16.80 14.03 11.32
C LEU A 206 15.30 14.18 11.11
N GLN A 207 14.86 15.35 10.67
CA GLN A 207 13.50 15.59 10.18
C GLN A 207 13.53 16.55 9.00
N VAL A 208 12.59 16.39 8.06
CA VAL A 208 12.44 17.32 6.93
C VAL A 208 11.76 18.59 7.43
N GLY A 209 12.41 19.74 7.24
CA GLY A 209 11.91 21.03 7.68
C GLY A 209 11.48 21.03 9.15
N LYS A 210 10.31 21.60 9.43
CA LYS A 210 9.75 21.65 10.80
C LYS A 210 9.23 20.31 11.32
N GLY A 211 9.22 19.25 10.50
CA GLY A 211 8.73 17.93 10.90
C GLY A 211 7.23 17.89 11.20
N LEU A 212 6.47 18.91 10.80
CA LEU A 212 5.03 19.04 11.10
C LEU A 212 4.14 18.28 10.13
N SER A 213 4.71 17.78 9.02
CA SER A 213 4.05 16.91 8.05
C SER A 213 3.54 15.64 8.71
N ARG A 214 2.35 15.19 8.31
CA ARG A 214 1.67 14.01 8.89
C ARG A 214 1.16 13.07 7.83
N TRP A 215 1.44 11.78 8.01
CA TRP A 215 0.79 10.71 7.26
C TRP A 215 0.02 9.82 8.23
N GLY A 216 -1.05 9.22 7.73
CA GLY A 216 -1.62 8.06 8.39
C GLY A 216 -0.59 6.92 8.54
N ASN A 217 -0.87 5.96 9.40
CA ASN A 217 -0.07 4.74 9.51
C ASN A 217 -0.97 3.52 9.73
N VAL A 218 -0.49 2.35 9.30
CA VAL A 218 -1.20 1.07 9.42
C VAL A 218 -0.21 -0.10 9.45
N HIS A 219 -0.51 -1.12 10.25
CA HIS A 219 0.28 -2.34 10.26
C HIS A 219 0.04 -3.15 8.98
N ILE A 220 1.08 -3.82 8.47
CA ILE A 220 1.02 -4.60 7.22
C ILE A 220 -0.04 -5.71 7.24
N GLU A 221 -0.26 -6.33 8.39
CA GLU A 221 -1.30 -7.36 8.52
C GLU A 221 -2.70 -6.77 8.43
N ASP A 222 -2.95 -5.57 8.96
CA ASP A 222 -4.25 -4.91 8.87
C ASP A 222 -4.57 -4.51 7.42
N VAL A 223 -3.57 -4.03 6.65
CA VAL A 223 -3.71 -3.83 5.19
C VAL A 223 -4.06 -5.15 4.50
N GLY A 224 -3.36 -6.22 4.85
CA GLY A 224 -3.60 -7.55 4.33
C GLY A 224 -5.02 -8.04 4.62
N GLN A 225 -5.50 -7.87 5.84
CA GLN A 225 -6.85 -8.25 6.26
C GLN A 225 -7.92 -7.46 5.49
N LEU A 226 -7.75 -6.16 5.27
CA LEU A 226 -8.68 -5.37 4.46
C LEU A 226 -8.78 -5.91 3.02
N ILE A 227 -7.65 -6.24 2.40
CA ILE A 227 -7.62 -6.83 1.06
C ILE A 227 -8.28 -8.22 1.05
N VAL A 228 -8.06 -9.04 2.08
CA VAL A 228 -8.76 -10.33 2.24
C VAL A 228 -10.27 -10.13 2.34
N ARG A 229 -10.75 -9.12 3.09
CA ARG A 229 -12.19 -8.79 3.15
C ARG A 229 -12.76 -8.41 1.79
N LEU A 230 -12.02 -7.65 0.98
CA LEU A 230 -12.42 -7.35 -0.40
C LEU A 230 -12.53 -8.64 -1.24
N VAL A 231 -11.57 -9.56 -1.11
CA VAL A 231 -11.63 -10.87 -1.80
C VAL A 231 -12.86 -11.66 -1.34
N GLU A 232 -13.13 -11.73 -0.04
CA GLU A 232 -14.33 -12.39 0.50
C GLU A 232 -15.61 -11.80 -0.11
N LYS A 233 -15.73 -10.47 -0.16
CA LYS A 233 -16.87 -9.78 -0.79
C LYS A 233 -17.02 -10.08 -2.28
N ALA A 234 -15.90 -10.18 -3.00
CA ALA A 234 -15.90 -10.54 -4.41
C ALA A 234 -16.41 -11.96 -4.64
N VAL A 235 -16.01 -12.91 -3.77
CA VAL A 235 -16.40 -14.32 -3.86
C VAL A 235 -17.84 -14.56 -3.41
N GLU A 236 -18.34 -13.81 -2.42
CA GLU A 236 -19.73 -13.90 -1.96
C GLU A 236 -20.76 -13.49 -3.03
N ALA A 237 -20.34 -12.72 -4.05
CA ALA A 237 -21.18 -12.21 -5.13
C ALA A 237 -22.46 -11.49 -4.67
N LYS A 238 -22.42 -10.93 -3.46
CA LYS A 238 -23.46 -10.08 -2.87
C LYS A 238 -22.89 -8.68 -2.74
N ASP A 239 -23.12 -7.85 -3.75
CA ASP A 239 -22.89 -6.41 -3.62
C ASP A 239 -24.20 -5.66 -3.85
N GLU A 240 -24.55 -4.82 -2.88
CA GLU A 240 -25.68 -3.89 -2.96
C GLU A 240 -25.27 -2.56 -3.65
N GLY A 241 -24.08 -2.52 -4.26
CA GLY A 241 -23.51 -1.37 -4.96
C GLY A 241 -22.60 -0.50 -4.08
N GLU A 242 -22.20 -1.00 -2.91
CA GLU A 242 -21.44 -0.23 -1.91
C GLU A 242 -19.95 -0.62 -1.85
N VAL A 243 -19.55 -1.78 -2.37
CA VAL A 243 -18.15 -2.23 -2.23
C VAL A 243 -17.26 -1.74 -3.37
N TRP A 244 -17.81 -1.65 -4.59
CA TRP A 244 -17.00 -1.57 -5.80
C TRP A 244 -17.16 -0.25 -6.57
N ASN A 245 -16.34 -0.10 -7.61
CA ASN A 245 -16.43 0.94 -8.63
C ASN A 245 -16.30 2.34 -8.05
N GLN A 246 -17.26 3.22 -8.30
CA GLN A 246 -17.24 4.59 -7.79
C GLN A 246 -17.20 4.65 -6.26
N ASN A 247 -17.62 3.58 -5.59
CA ASN A 247 -17.56 3.41 -4.15
C ASN A 247 -16.33 2.63 -3.67
N GLY A 248 -15.54 2.05 -4.58
CA GLY A 248 -14.39 1.20 -4.26
C GLY A 248 -13.12 1.98 -3.93
N LEU A 249 -13.16 3.01 -3.10
CA LEU A 249 -11.96 3.70 -2.62
C LEU A 249 -11.79 3.40 -1.13
N TYR A 250 -10.64 2.85 -0.75
CA TYR A 250 -10.37 2.39 0.61
C TYR A 250 -9.10 3.04 1.15
N LEU A 251 -9.28 3.99 2.07
CA LEU A 251 -8.21 4.49 2.92
C LEU A 251 -7.98 3.47 4.05
N THR A 252 -6.75 3.38 4.54
CA THR A 252 -6.40 2.35 5.54
C THR A 252 -5.63 2.89 6.74
N GLY A 253 -5.42 4.21 6.85
CA GLY A 253 -4.75 4.80 8.00
C GLY A 253 -5.55 4.64 9.28
N VAL A 254 -4.96 3.95 10.28
CA VAL A 254 -5.60 3.67 11.59
C VAL A 254 -5.04 4.57 12.69
N GLY A 255 -3.79 5.01 12.53
CA GLY A 255 -3.16 6.04 13.36
C GLY A 255 -2.66 7.21 12.51
N GLU A 256 -2.29 8.30 13.17
CA GLU A 256 -1.65 9.47 12.57
C GLU A 256 -0.58 9.97 13.55
N ILE A 257 0.59 10.35 13.04
CA ILE A 257 1.69 10.94 13.81
C ILE A 257 2.51 11.86 12.91
N THR A 258 3.11 12.91 13.46
CA THR A 258 4.03 13.76 12.67
C THR A 258 5.34 13.06 12.37
N PHE A 259 5.99 13.41 11.27
CA PHE A 259 7.34 12.92 10.99
C PHE A 259 8.38 13.41 12.00
N GLY A 260 8.19 14.59 12.60
CA GLY A 260 8.99 15.07 13.72
C GLY A 260 8.91 14.13 14.92
N GLU A 261 7.70 13.78 15.37
CA GLU A 261 7.51 12.83 16.47
C GLU A 261 8.07 11.43 16.14
N ILE A 262 7.92 10.93 14.91
CA ILE A 262 8.56 9.66 14.50
C ILE A 262 10.09 9.78 14.65
N SER A 263 10.67 10.88 14.21
CA SER A 263 12.12 11.12 14.25
C SER A 263 12.64 11.19 15.68
N GLU A 264 11.90 11.86 16.57
CA GLU A 264 12.18 11.91 18.01
C GLU A 264 12.12 10.52 18.65
N LEU A 265 11.10 9.71 18.34
CA LEU A 265 10.98 8.33 18.84
C LEU A 265 12.15 7.45 18.40
N VAL A 266 12.55 7.57 17.13
CA VAL A 266 13.70 6.85 16.56
C VAL A 266 15.00 7.27 17.24
N ALA A 267 15.27 8.59 17.34
CA ALA A 267 16.49 9.11 17.95
C ALA A 267 16.58 8.76 19.43
N THR A 268 15.48 8.91 20.17
CA THR A 268 15.38 8.56 21.60
C THR A 268 15.70 7.09 21.85
N GLU A 269 15.08 6.18 21.10
CA GLU A 269 15.31 4.75 21.31
C GLU A 269 16.71 4.32 20.86
N ALA A 270 17.25 4.92 19.79
CA ALA A 270 18.63 4.67 19.35
C ALA A 270 19.65 5.15 20.39
N ALA A 271 19.47 6.34 20.96
CA ALA A 271 20.34 6.89 22.00
C ALA A 271 20.27 6.07 23.30
N LYS A 272 19.06 5.70 23.72
CA LYS A 272 18.82 4.82 24.88
C LYS A 272 19.52 3.46 24.76
N LYS A 273 19.71 2.95 23.54
CA LYS A 273 20.47 1.71 23.27
C LYS A 273 21.98 1.94 23.08
N GLY A 274 22.45 3.18 23.15
CA GLY A 274 23.86 3.53 22.91
C GLY A 274 24.30 3.39 21.45
N LEU A 275 23.35 3.38 20.50
CA LEU A 275 23.65 3.26 19.06
C LEU A 275 24.08 4.60 18.44
N ILE A 276 23.65 5.70 19.07
CA ILE A 276 24.00 7.08 18.76
C ILE A 276 24.27 7.85 20.08
N PRO A 277 25.08 8.92 20.07
CA PRO A 277 25.50 9.63 21.28
C PRO A 277 24.45 10.58 21.88
N THR A 278 23.36 10.88 21.16
CA THR A 278 22.35 11.89 21.51
C THR A 278 21.03 11.57 20.84
N ASP A 279 19.91 11.94 21.47
CA ASP A 279 18.54 11.84 20.97
C ASP A 279 18.07 13.11 20.23
N ASP A 280 18.94 14.10 20.05
CA ASP A 280 18.62 15.30 19.30
C ASP A 280 18.25 14.98 17.84
N VAL A 281 17.31 15.76 17.29
CA VAL A 281 16.83 15.68 15.91
C VAL A 281 17.18 16.98 15.17
N ASP A 282 17.92 16.86 14.07
CA ASP A 282 18.24 18.01 13.22
C ASP A 282 17.13 18.28 12.20
N GLU A 283 16.79 19.56 12.02
CA GLU A 283 15.99 20.02 10.88
C GLU A 283 16.88 20.10 9.63
N ILE A 284 16.49 19.38 8.58
CA ILE A 284 17.21 19.33 7.30
C ILE A 284 16.37 19.87 6.14
N GLY A 285 17.07 20.44 5.16
CA GLY A 285 16.45 20.98 3.95
C GLY A 285 16.12 19.88 2.91
N PRO A 286 15.34 20.21 1.86
CA PRO A 286 14.88 19.25 0.85
C PRO A 286 16.02 18.51 0.13
N GLU A 287 17.08 19.21 -0.28
CA GLU A 287 18.22 18.61 -0.98
C GLU A 287 18.94 17.56 -0.12
N GLU A 288 19.15 17.86 1.16
CA GLU A 288 19.76 16.90 2.08
C GLU A 288 18.81 15.72 2.33
N ALA A 289 17.52 15.99 2.51
CA ALA A 289 16.50 14.97 2.73
C ALA A 289 16.49 13.93 1.60
N ASP A 290 16.47 14.36 0.34
CA ASP A 290 16.49 13.45 -0.81
C ASP A 290 17.84 12.75 -1.01
N SER A 291 18.93 13.25 -0.40
CA SER A 291 20.24 12.61 -0.44
C SER A 291 20.40 11.49 0.59
N VAL A 292 19.75 11.60 1.76
CA VAL A 292 19.91 10.65 2.87
C VAL A 292 18.70 9.73 3.07
N LEU A 293 17.52 10.13 2.59
CA LEU A 293 16.29 9.34 2.62
C LEU A 293 15.78 9.11 1.19
N PRO A 294 15.33 7.90 0.84
CA PRO A 294 14.69 7.66 -0.46
C PRO A 294 13.45 8.54 -0.62
N HIS A 295 13.48 9.45 -1.60
CA HIS A 295 12.41 10.43 -1.82
C HIS A 295 12.04 11.21 -0.55
N GLY A 296 13.06 11.62 0.23
CA GLY A 296 12.93 12.32 1.51
C GLY A 296 11.91 13.46 1.51
N THR A 297 11.96 14.33 0.51
CA THR A 297 11.06 15.48 0.39
C THR A 297 9.60 15.04 0.24
N VAL A 298 9.35 13.95 -0.49
CA VAL A 298 8.00 13.43 -0.73
C VAL A 298 7.49 12.63 0.47
N LEU A 299 8.24 11.60 0.88
CA LEU A 299 7.76 10.61 1.85
C LEU A 299 7.72 11.10 3.28
N TYR A 300 8.48 12.15 3.62
CA TYR A 300 8.58 12.69 4.97
C TYR A 300 8.21 14.18 5.01
N GLY A 301 8.20 14.88 3.87
CA GLY A 301 7.94 16.31 3.79
C GLY A 301 6.52 16.70 3.35
N THR A 302 5.64 15.73 3.07
CA THR A 302 4.24 16.00 2.65
C THR A 302 3.22 15.47 3.64
N ASN A 303 1.95 15.85 3.46
CA ASN A 303 0.84 15.40 4.27
C ASN A 303 -0.05 14.41 3.50
N ALA A 304 -0.40 13.31 4.16
CA ALA A 304 -1.33 12.30 3.66
C ALA A 304 -2.24 11.85 4.80
N ARG A 305 -3.19 12.73 5.15
CA ARG A 305 -4.07 12.58 6.31
C ARG A 305 -5.42 12.04 5.87
N SER A 306 -5.90 11.03 6.58
CA SER A 306 -7.13 10.33 6.21
C SER A 306 -7.90 9.76 7.39
N GLU A 307 -9.21 9.76 7.29
CA GLU A 307 -10.12 8.94 8.09
C GLU A 307 -10.51 7.70 7.28
N ALA A 308 -10.01 6.54 7.68
CA ALA A 308 -10.32 5.24 7.06
C ALA A 308 -11.61 4.66 7.66
N LEU A 309 -12.76 5.06 7.11
CA LEU A 309 -14.08 4.70 7.63
C LEU A 309 -14.71 3.55 6.84
N ARG A 310 -14.48 3.51 5.51
CA ARG A 310 -15.18 2.57 4.61
C ARG A 310 -14.85 1.12 4.89
N GLY A 311 -13.58 0.80 5.17
CA GLY A 311 -13.17 -0.55 5.52
C GLY A 311 -13.99 -1.08 6.70
N LYS A 312 -14.18 -0.26 7.73
CA LYS A 312 -14.96 -0.64 8.91
C LYS A 312 -16.44 -0.78 8.60
N GLU A 313 -17.05 0.24 8.01
CA GLU A 313 -18.51 0.30 7.84
C GLU A 313 -19.03 -0.65 6.76
N VAL A 314 -18.26 -0.87 5.68
CA VAL A 314 -18.69 -1.65 4.51
C VAL A 314 -18.13 -3.06 4.51
N LEU A 315 -16.91 -3.27 5.02
CA LEU A 315 -16.25 -4.58 5.02
C LEU A 315 -16.24 -5.27 6.38
N GLY A 316 -16.65 -4.58 7.45
CA GLY A 316 -16.46 -5.07 8.82
C GLY A 316 -14.99 -5.22 9.21
N TRP A 317 -14.09 -4.49 8.54
CA TRP A 317 -12.66 -4.51 8.85
C TRP A 317 -12.40 -3.78 10.16
N THR A 318 -11.72 -4.45 11.08
CA THR A 318 -11.32 -3.87 12.37
C THR A 318 -9.81 -4.11 12.50
N PRO A 319 -8.99 -3.05 12.48
CA PRO A 319 -7.56 -3.19 12.74
C PRO A 319 -7.30 -3.75 14.13
N THR A 320 -6.39 -4.71 14.26
CA THR A 320 -6.11 -5.38 15.54
C THR A 320 -4.65 -5.27 15.99
N GLU A 321 -3.78 -4.80 15.12
CA GLU A 321 -2.35 -4.77 15.39
C GLU A 321 -1.95 -3.56 16.23
N GLU A 322 -0.73 -3.64 16.76
CA GLU A 322 -0.18 -2.59 17.61
C GLU A 322 0.16 -1.31 16.86
N SER A 323 0.39 -0.24 17.61
CA SER A 323 0.66 1.08 17.05
C SER A 323 2.05 1.18 16.41
N LEU A 324 2.22 2.17 15.51
CA LEU A 324 3.53 2.49 14.95
C LEU A 324 4.55 2.83 16.05
N GLN A 325 4.10 3.52 17.11
CA GLN A 325 4.92 3.90 18.25
C GLN A 325 5.50 2.67 18.98
N ASP A 326 4.72 1.59 19.08
CA ASP A 326 5.17 0.33 19.69
C ASP A 326 6.13 -0.45 18.77
N GLU A 327 6.02 -0.28 17.46
CA GLU A 327 6.87 -0.95 16.46
C GLU A 327 8.22 -0.24 16.23
N ILE A 328 8.29 1.09 16.37
CA ILE A 328 9.52 1.87 16.16
C ILE A 328 10.72 1.30 16.96
N PRO A 329 10.59 0.97 18.26
CA PRO A 329 11.70 0.38 19.00
C PRO A 329 12.22 -0.95 18.44
N ARG A 330 11.35 -1.77 17.85
CA ARG A 330 11.75 -3.03 17.23
C ARG A 330 12.47 -2.79 15.91
N THR A 331 11.99 -1.83 15.13
CA THR A 331 12.64 -1.41 13.89
C THR A 331 14.06 -0.89 14.18
N VAL A 332 14.24 -0.06 15.23
CA VAL A 332 15.57 0.40 15.68
C VAL A 332 16.51 -0.76 15.98
N VAL A 333 16.04 -1.79 16.70
CA VAL A 333 16.87 -2.98 16.98
C VAL A 333 17.19 -3.77 15.72
N SER A 334 16.22 -3.92 14.82
CA SER A 334 16.38 -4.69 13.58
C SER A 334 17.42 -4.05 12.67
N GLU A 335 17.29 -2.76 12.40
CA GLU A 335 18.20 -2.03 11.50
C GLU A 335 19.60 -1.87 12.08
N ALA A 336 19.76 -1.82 13.40
CA ALA A 336 21.08 -1.81 14.03
C ALA A 336 21.86 -3.12 13.87
N ARG A 337 21.20 -4.21 13.47
CA ARG A 337 21.80 -5.54 13.27
C ARG A 337 22.03 -5.87 11.79
N ALA A 338 21.41 -5.14 10.88
CA ALA A 338 21.49 -5.34 9.43
C ALA A 338 22.83 -4.84 8.88
#